data_AF-A0A645J6U8-F1
#
_entry.id   AF-A0A645J6U8-F1
#
_cell.length_a   1.000
_cell.length_b   1.000
_cell.length_c   1.000
_cell.angle_alpha   90.00
_cell.angle_beta   90.00
_cell.angle_gamma   90.00
#
_symmetry.space_group_name_H-M   'P 1'
#
loop_
_entity.id
_entity.type
_entity.pdbx_description
1 polymer ?
#
loop_
_entity_poly.entity_id
_entity_poly.type
_entity_poly.pdbx_seq_one_letter_code
_entity_poly.pdbx_strand_id
1 'polypeptide(L)'
;MDGFCKEAGFTPNIVFEGEVASTLINLVNAGLGVAFMPSPHKREYSVPLPKLLHISNPECRRTISLSYLEGHYLSKAARQFCQYIIDYFR
;
A
#
# COMPACT_ATOMS: atom_id res chain seq x y z
N MET A 1 2.76 -1.95 -9.68
CA MET A 1 1.61 -2.47 -10.44
C MET A 1 2.06 -2.91 -11.81
N ASP A 2 2.58 -2.00 -12.65
CA ASP A 2 2.92 -2.26 -14.05
C ASP A 2 3.81 -3.50 -14.26
N GLY A 3 4.84 -3.65 -13.42
CA GLY A 3 5.70 -4.85 -13.45
C GLY A 3 4.92 -6.15 -13.23
N PHE A 4 4.00 -6.16 -12.27
CA PHE A 4 3.14 -7.33 -11.98
C PHE A 4 2.13 -7.60 -13.10
N CYS A 5 1.52 -6.57 -13.69
CA CYS A 5 0.62 -6.73 -14.83
C CYS A 5 1.37 -7.30 -16.04
N LYS A 6 2.57 -6.80 -16.31
CA LYS A 6 3.43 -7.29 -17.39
C LYS A 6 3.86 -8.74 -17.17
N GLU A 7 4.21 -9.12 -15.94
CA GLU A 7 4.49 -10.51 -15.56
C GLU A 7 3.28 -11.42 -15.79
N ALA A 8 2.07 -10.94 -15.50
CA ALA A 8 0.83 -11.63 -15.79
C ALA A 8 0.45 -11.62 -17.30
N GLY A 9 1.26 -11.01 -18.17
CA GLY A 9 1.09 -11.06 -19.63
C GLY A 9 0.16 -9.98 -20.21
N PHE A 10 -0.14 -8.91 -19.47
CA PHE A 10 -1.01 -7.84 -19.97
C PHE A 10 -0.51 -6.43 -19.63
N THR A 11 -1.02 -5.42 -20.32
CA THR A 11 -0.83 -4.00 -19.98
C THR A 11 -2.15 -3.44 -19.46
N PRO A 12 -2.18 -2.79 -18.29
CA PRO A 12 -3.42 -2.27 -17.73
C PRO A 12 -3.92 -1.08 -18.56
N ASN A 13 -5.24 -0.98 -18.74
CA ASN A 13 -5.88 0.24 -19.26
C ASN A 13 -6.17 1.19 -18.09
N ILE A 14 -5.32 2.20 -17.89
CA ILE A 14 -5.39 3.09 -16.74
C ILE A 14 -6.35 4.26 -17.05
N VAL A 15 -7.49 4.29 -16.36
CA VAL A 15 -8.47 5.39 -16.45
C VAL A 15 -8.25 6.47 -15.38
N PHE A 16 -7.55 6.14 -14.30
CA PHE A 16 -7.22 7.05 -13.21
C PHE A 16 -6.01 6.52 -12.41
N GLU A 17 -5.13 7.43 -11.99
CA GLU A 17 -4.00 7.16 -11.10
C GLU A 17 -3.89 8.28 -10.05
N GLY A 18 -3.61 7.92 -8.80
CA GLY A 18 -3.47 8.89 -7.71
C GLY A 18 -3.00 8.26 -6.40
N GLU A 19 -2.52 9.11 -5.49
CA GLU A 19 -1.88 8.67 -4.24
C GLU A 19 -2.85 8.47 -3.08
N VAL A 20 -4.04 9.07 -3.18
CA VAL A 20 -5.03 9.06 -2.08
C VAL A 20 -5.93 7.84 -2.19
N ALA A 21 -5.71 6.87 -1.30
CA ALA A 21 -6.46 5.60 -1.30
C ALA A 21 -7.98 5.77 -1.18
N SER A 22 -8.47 6.74 -0.38
CA SER A 22 -9.91 7.00 -0.26
C SER A 22 -10.54 7.47 -1.57
N THR A 23 -9.82 8.21 -2.40
CA THR A 23 -10.27 8.61 -3.74
C THR A 23 -10.42 7.40 -4.64
N LEU A 24 -9.44 6.49 -4.65
CA LEU A 24 -9.53 5.24 -5.43
C LEU A 24 -10.73 4.39 -4.99
N ILE A 25 -10.93 4.24 -3.68
CA ILE A 25 -12.06 3.49 -3.11
C ILE A 25 -13.40 4.09 -3.58
N ASN A 26 -13.55 5.42 -3.48
CA ASN A 26 -14.78 6.09 -3.89
C ASN A 26 -15.05 5.94 -5.40
N LEU A 27 -14.03 6.00 -6.26
CA LEU A 27 -14.19 5.81 -7.69
C LEU A 27 -14.58 4.37 -8.05
N VAL A 28 -14.02 3.36 -7.36
CA VAL A 28 -14.45 1.97 -7.52
C VAL A 28 -15.90 1.79 -7.07
N ASN A 29 -16.29 2.36 -5.93
CA ASN A 29 -17.67 2.34 -5.45
C ASN A 29 -18.64 3.04 -6.40
N ALA A 30 -18.18 4.08 -7.11
CA ALA A 30 -18.94 4.78 -8.15
C ALA A 30 -18.99 4.04 -9.50
N GLY A 31 -18.32 2.88 -9.63
CA GLY A 31 -18.35 2.05 -10.83
C GLY A 31 -17.33 2.41 -11.90
N LEU A 32 -16.29 3.19 -11.59
CA LEU A 32 -15.25 3.56 -12.56
C LEU A 32 -14.44 2.34 -13.05
N GLY A 33 -14.34 1.29 -12.23
CA GLY A 33 -13.63 0.06 -12.58
C GLY A 33 -13.09 -0.67 -11.34
N VAL A 34 -11.88 -1.23 -11.47
CA VAL A 34 -11.15 -1.90 -10.39
C VAL A 34 -9.90 -1.11 -10.03
N ALA A 35 -9.46 -1.20 -8.77
CA ALA A 35 -8.25 -0.55 -8.28
C ALA A 35 -7.22 -1.57 -7.81
N PHE A 36 -5.95 -1.35 -8.17
CA PHE A 36 -4.82 -2.04 -7.59
C PHE A 36 -4.36 -1.27 -6.35
N MET A 37 -4.49 -1.86 -5.17
CA MET A 37 -4.06 -1.22 -3.92
C MET A 37 -3.44 -2.22 -2.95
N PRO A 38 -2.51 -1.79 -2.07
CA PRO A 38 -2.07 -2.60 -0.94
C PRO A 38 -3.25 -3.03 -0.08
N SER A 39 -3.14 -4.16 0.61
CA SER A 39 -4.20 -4.67 1.50
C SER A 39 -4.62 -3.58 2.51
N PRO A 40 -5.86 -3.05 2.43
CA PRO A 40 -6.30 -2.02 3.35
C PRO A 40 -6.62 -2.65 4.72
N HIS A 41 -6.20 -2.01 5.81
CA HIS A 41 -6.80 -2.34 7.10
C HIS A 41 -8.21 -1.74 7.15
N LYS A 42 -9.23 -2.57 7.41
CA LYS A 42 -10.64 -2.14 7.42
C LYS A 42 -10.93 -0.94 8.36
N ARG A 43 -10.07 -0.71 9.36
CA ARG A 43 -10.20 0.39 10.33
C ARG A 43 -9.66 1.73 9.85
N GLU A 44 -8.95 1.78 8.72
CA GLU A 44 -8.26 2.99 8.25
C GLU A 44 -9.13 3.92 7.38
N TYR A 45 -10.29 3.44 6.92
CA TYR A 45 -11.09 4.16 5.94
C TYR A 45 -12.48 4.49 6.49
N SER A 46 -12.86 5.78 6.41
CA SER A 46 -14.20 6.26 6.76
C SER A 46 -15.24 5.99 5.66
N VAL A 47 -14.85 5.32 4.58
CA VAL A 47 -15.70 4.99 3.43
C VAL A 47 -15.88 3.46 3.33
N PRO A 48 -17.04 2.97 2.85
CA PRO A 48 -17.25 1.54 2.64
C PRO A 48 -16.21 0.99 1.66
N LEU A 49 -15.55 -0.11 2.02
CA LEU A 49 -14.63 -0.77 1.12
C LEU A 49 -15.41 -1.56 0.06
N PRO A 50 -15.00 -1.53 -1.22
CA PRO A 50 -15.54 -2.42 -2.24
C PRO A 50 -15.14 -3.87 -1.94
N LYS A 51 -15.64 -4.81 -2.76
CA LYS A 51 -15.22 -6.20 -2.66
C LYS A 51 -13.70 -6.32 -2.86
N LEU A 52 -13.01 -6.75 -1.81
CA LEU A 52 -11.57 -6.97 -1.85
C LEU A 52 -11.26 -8.33 -2.47
N LEU A 53 -10.38 -8.33 -3.48
CA LEU A 53 -9.87 -9.55 -4.12
C LEU A 53 -8.37 -9.64 -3.84
N HIS A 54 -7.94 -10.82 -3.37
CA HIS A 54 -6.53 -11.09 -3.18
C HIS A 54 -5.91 -11.53 -4.52
N ILE A 55 -4.76 -10.95 -4.87
CA ILE A 55 -3.98 -11.35 -6.04
C ILE A 55 -3.11 -12.53 -5.62
N SER A 56 -3.39 -13.72 -6.16
CA SER A 56 -2.64 -14.95 -5.85
C SER A 56 -1.41 -15.16 -6.73
N ASN A 57 -1.41 -14.60 -7.94
CA ASN A 57 -0.28 -14.66 -8.87
C ASN A 57 -0.29 -13.43 -9.80
N PRO A 58 0.84 -12.72 -9.95
CA PRO A 58 2.11 -12.90 -9.26
C PRO A 58 2.04 -12.47 -7.78
N GLU A 59 3.06 -12.81 -6.99
CA GLU A 59 3.17 -12.34 -5.60
C GLU A 59 3.44 -10.83 -5.54
N CYS A 60 2.38 -10.05 -5.36
CA CYS A 60 2.45 -8.59 -5.24
C CYS A 60 2.84 -8.15 -3.82
N ARG A 61 4.14 -7.94 -3.56
CA ARG A 61 4.64 -7.44 -2.26
C ARG A 61 5.16 -6.01 -2.34
N ARG A 62 4.91 -5.24 -1.29
CA ARG A 62 5.49 -3.91 -1.07
C ARG A 62 6.22 -3.90 0.26
N THR A 63 7.52 -3.59 0.23
CA THR A 63 8.33 -3.43 1.45
C THR A 63 8.16 -2.01 2.00
N ILE A 64 7.83 -1.89 3.28
CA ILE A 64 7.90 -0.63 4.03
C ILE A 64 9.16 -0.70 4.89
N SER A 65 9.97 0.35 4.85
CA SER A 65 11.27 0.39 5.53
C SER A 65 11.40 1.62 6.42
N LEU A 66 12.08 1.43 7.54
CA LEU A 66 12.50 2.49 8.44
C LEU A 66 14.01 2.68 8.28
N SER A 67 14.44 3.90 7.96
CA SER A 67 15.84 4.21 7.63
C SER A 67 16.32 5.47 8.34
N TYR A 68 17.61 5.50 8.69
CA TYR A 68 18.32 6.66 9.23
C TYR A 68 19.73 6.70 8.65
N LEU A 69 20.37 7.87 8.68
CA LEU A 69 21.69 8.07 8.11
C LEU A 69 22.76 7.40 8.99
N GLU A 70 23.61 6.58 8.37
CA GLU A 70 24.74 5.93 9.03
C GLU A 70 25.72 6.97 9.59
N GLY A 71 26.24 6.73 10.79
CA GLY A 71 27.15 7.65 11.48
C GLY A 71 26.50 8.90 12.08
N HIS A 72 25.22 9.17 11.81
CA HIS A 72 24.52 10.29 12.41
C HIS A 72 24.05 9.98 13.83
N TYR A 73 24.14 10.96 14.73
CA TYR A 73 23.66 10.79 16.10
C TYR A 73 22.14 10.57 16.12
N LEU A 74 21.72 9.40 16.63
CA LEU A 74 20.32 9.07 16.86
C LEU A 74 19.99 9.26 18.35
N SER A 75 19.12 10.21 18.64
CA SER A 75 18.70 10.51 20.01
C SER A 75 18.11 9.28 20.70
N LYS A 76 18.12 9.27 22.04
CA LYS A 76 17.50 8.16 22.81
C LYS A 76 16.02 7.99 22.44
N ALA A 77 15.29 9.09 22.27
CA ALA A 77 13.89 9.07 21.83
C ALA A 77 13.73 8.48 20.43
N ALA A 78 14.59 8.86 19.48
CA ALA A 78 14.54 8.32 18.12
C ALA A 78 14.85 6.80 18.08
N ARG A 79 15.83 6.34 18.87
CA ARG A 79 16.10 4.89 19.04
C ARG A 79 14.91 4.14 19.63
N GLN A 80 14.29 4.69 20.67
CA GLN A 80 13.09 4.11 21.28
C GLN A 80 11.91 4.06 20.30
N PHE A 81 11.72 5.11 19.51
CA PHE A 81 10.71 5.14 18.45
C PHE A 81 10.96 4.08 17.38
N CYS A 82 12.20 3.94 16.91
CA CYS A 82 12.54 2.91 15.92
C CYS A 82 12.24 1.51 16.45
N GLN A 83 12.64 1.22 17.69
CA GLN A 83 12.35 -0.06 18.33
C GLN A 83 10.85 -0.29 18.47
N TYR A 84 10.10 0.72 18.91
CA TYR A 84 8.65 0.65 19.02
C TYR A 84 7.97 0.31 17.68
N ILE A 85 8.35 0.99 16.59
CA ILE A 85 7.79 0.73 15.26
C ILE A 85 8.12 -0.69 14.79
N ILE A 86 9.36 -1.15 14.99
CA ILE A 86 9.77 -2.53 14.65
C ILE A 86 8.93 -3.56 15.41
N ASP A 87 8.73 -3.36 16.71
CA ASP A 87 7.95 -4.28 17.54
C ASP A 87 6.45 -4.21 17.24
N TYR A 88 5.93 -3.06 16.82
CA TYR A 88 4.53 -2.89 16.44
C TYR A 88 4.15 -3.62 15.13
N PHE A 89 5.07 -3.64 14.15
CA PHE A 89 4.84 -4.25 12.83
C PHE A 89 5.48 -5.65 12.67
N ARG A 90 6.09 -6.19 13.73
CA ARG A 90 6.51 -7.61 13.80
C ARG A 90 5.30 -8.53 13.88
#